data_AF-W2D163-F1
#
_entry.id   AF-W2D163-F1
#
_cell.length_a   1.000
_cell.length_b   1.000
_cell.length_c   1.000
_cell.angle_alpha   90.00
_cell.angle_beta   90.00
_cell.angle_gamma   90.00
#
_symmetry.space_group_name_H-M   'P 1'
#
loop_
_entity.id
_entity.type
_entity.pdbx_description
1 polymer ?
#
loop_
_entity_poly.entity_id
_entity_poly.type
_entity_poly.pdbx_seq_one_letter_code
_entity_poly.pdbx_strand_id
1 'polypeptide(L)'
;RQSYDLPLAIGILAASGELKTDGLLDRYLLMGELSLDGSLMPIRGALPTALKAREEGFEGIILPQQNAREAAVTEGLTVYGASNIREVIEFFAGERKLEPTVIDTYAEFFSQQHFDLDFADVRGQESVKRALEVAAAGGHNLIMVGPPGSGKSMLAKRLPSILPPPTLQEALETPKIHSVAGKPGAGT
;
A
#
# COMPACT_ATOMS: atom_id res chain seq x y z
N ARG A 1 6.82 16.87 -6.02
CA ARG A 1 5.81 17.52 -6.88
C ARG A 1 4.54 17.61 -6.03
N GLN A 2 3.91 18.77 -5.98
CA GLN A 2 2.96 19.11 -4.91
C GLN A 2 1.55 18.63 -5.30
N SER A 3 1.02 17.65 -4.57
CA SER A 3 -0.22 16.93 -4.89
C SER A 3 -1.50 17.62 -4.40
N TYR A 4 -1.60 18.95 -4.57
CA TYR A 4 -2.65 19.77 -3.96
C TYR A 4 -3.59 20.46 -4.96
N ASP A 5 -3.44 20.25 -6.26
CA ASP A 5 -4.26 20.96 -7.25
C ASP A 5 -5.73 20.52 -7.19
N LEU A 6 -6.00 19.21 -7.03
CA LEU A 6 -7.35 18.70 -6.87
C LEU A 6 -8.06 19.26 -5.63
N PRO A 7 -7.52 19.12 -4.39
CA PRO A 7 -8.19 19.67 -3.21
C PRO A 7 -8.35 21.19 -3.29
N LEU A 8 -7.40 21.91 -3.89
CA LEU A 8 -7.51 23.35 -4.10
C LEU A 8 -8.66 23.72 -5.05
N ALA A 9 -8.75 23.05 -6.20
CA ALA A 9 -9.80 23.30 -7.18
C ALA A 9 -11.20 23.01 -6.62
N ILE A 10 -11.36 21.88 -5.93
CA ILE A 10 -12.64 21.51 -5.30
C ILE A 10 -12.98 22.49 -4.17
N GLY A 11 -12.00 22.90 -3.36
CA GLY A 11 -12.20 23.89 -2.31
C GLY A 11 -12.65 25.25 -2.85
N ILE A 12 -12.07 25.71 -3.97
CA ILE A 12 -12.48 26.96 -4.64
C ILE A 12 -13.92 26.85 -5.15
N LEU A 13 -14.28 25.76 -5.84
CA LEU A 13 -15.63 25.56 -6.37
C LEU A 13 -16.70 25.47 -5.27
N ALA A 14 -16.36 24.83 -4.15
CA ALA A 14 -17.24 24.78 -2.98
C ALA A 14 -17.40 26.16 -2.34
N ALA A 15 -16.31 26.93 -2.20
CA ALA A 15 -16.34 28.27 -1.64
C ALA A 15 -17.07 29.29 -2.53
N SER A 16 -17.02 29.13 -3.86
CA SER A 16 -17.76 29.98 -4.80
C SER A 16 -19.26 29.64 -4.88
N GLY A 17 -19.68 28.53 -4.25
CA GLY A 17 -21.06 28.04 -4.29
C GLY A 17 -21.44 27.34 -5.61
N GLU A 18 -20.47 27.11 -6.49
CA GLU A 18 -20.65 26.38 -7.75
C GLU A 18 -20.78 24.87 -7.52
N LEU A 19 -20.20 24.36 -6.43
CA LEU A 19 -20.31 22.96 -6.04
C LEU A 19 -21.06 22.84 -4.71
N LYS A 20 -22.26 22.26 -4.77
CA LYS A 20 -22.98 21.83 -3.56
C LYS A 20 -22.39 20.51 -3.10
N THR A 21 -21.98 20.46 -1.85
CA THR A 21 -21.29 19.29 -1.29
C THR A 21 -22.03 18.65 -0.14
N ASP A 22 -23.13 19.23 0.35
CA ASP A 22 -23.98 18.70 1.42
C ASP A 22 -23.20 18.16 2.65
N GLY A 23 -22.06 18.78 2.99
CA GLY A 23 -21.19 18.39 4.11
C GLY A 23 -20.31 17.16 3.84
N LEU A 24 -20.30 16.63 2.61
CA LEU A 24 -19.50 15.47 2.22
C LEU A 24 -18.00 15.75 2.20
N LEU A 25 -17.57 17.00 1.98
CA LEU A 25 -16.15 17.35 1.87
C LEU A 25 -15.36 17.01 3.14
N ASP A 26 -15.95 17.17 4.32
CA ASP A 26 -15.27 16.90 5.59
C ASP A 26 -15.05 15.40 5.84
N ARG A 27 -15.72 14.54 5.06
CA ARG A 27 -15.69 13.08 5.22
C ARG A 27 -14.64 12.40 4.34
N TYR A 28 -14.18 13.07 3.28
CA TYR A 28 -13.27 12.51 2.29
C TYR A 28 -11.98 13.30 2.19
N LEU A 29 -10.85 12.60 2.17
CA LEU A 29 -9.57 13.20 1.82
C LEU A 29 -9.42 13.25 0.28
N LEU A 30 -9.00 14.40 -0.26
CA LEU A 30 -8.77 14.59 -1.69
C LEU A 30 -7.27 14.75 -1.98
N MET A 31 -6.79 14.03 -2.99
CA MET A 31 -5.38 14.00 -3.35
C MET A 31 -5.23 13.95 -4.87
N GLY A 32 -4.39 14.79 -5.48
CA GLY A 32 -4.22 14.75 -6.93
C GLY A 32 -3.56 16.00 -7.51
N GLU A 33 -2.83 15.80 -8.60
CA GLU A 33 -2.34 16.88 -9.47
C GLU A 33 -3.28 17.00 -10.69
N LEU A 34 -3.49 18.21 -11.20
CA LEU A 34 -4.37 18.47 -12.34
C LEU A 34 -3.55 18.86 -13.57
N SER A 35 -3.88 18.25 -14.70
CA SER A 35 -3.47 18.75 -16.02
C SER A 35 -4.38 19.89 -16.48
N LEU A 36 -3.95 20.62 -17.52
CA LEU A 36 -4.75 21.71 -18.12
C LEU A 36 -6.09 21.24 -18.70
N ASP A 37 -6.21 19.97 -19.08
CA ASP A 37 -7.45 19.34 -19.57
C ASP A 37 -8.33 18.77 -18.44
N GLY A 38 -7.93 18.97 -17.18
CA GLY A 38 -8.62 18.48 -15.99
C GLY A 38 -8.34 17.00 -15.68
N SER A 39 -7.48 16.32 -16.43
CA SER A 39 -7.07 14.94 -16.09
C SER A 39 -6.31 14.90 -14.76
N LEU A 40 -6.55 13.83 -13.99
CA LEU A 40 -5.87 13.59 -12.72
C LEU A 40 -4.55 12.87 -12.97
N MET A 41 -3.48 13.52 -12.56
CA MET A 41 -2.11 13.05 -12.73
C MET A 41 -1.67 12.21 -11.53
N PRO A 42 -0.93 11.10 -11.74
CA PRO A 42 -0.48 10.24 -10.65
C PRO A 42 0.37 11.00 -9.62
N ILE A 43 0.14 10.67 -8.35
CA ILE A 43 0.85 11.24 -7.20
C ILE A 43 1.81 10.24 -6.57
N ARG A 44 2.68 10.73 -5.70
CA ARG A 44 3.56 9.89 -4.87
C ARG A 44 3.01 9.80 -3.46
N GLY A 45 3.26 8.68 -2.77
CA GLY A 45 2.84 8.52 -1.38
C GLY A 45 1.34 8.29 -1.21
N ALA A 46 0.66 7.65 -2.16
CA ALA A 46 -0.78 7.36 -2.05
C ALA A 46 -1.07 6.44 -0.86
N LEU A 47 -0.26 5.39 -0.66
CA LEU A 47 -0.40 4.46 0.46
C LEU A 47 -0.20 5.12 1.84
N PRO A 48 0.92 5.81 2.15
CA PRO A 48 1.08 6.45 3.45
C PRO A 48 0.02 7.52 3.72
N THR A 49 -0.47 8.20 2.68
CA THR A 49 -1.57 9.16 2.80
C THR A 49 -2.88 8.47 3.15
N ALA A 50 -3.22 7.36 2.49
CA ALA A 50 -4.40 6.58 2.80
C ALA A 50 -4.36 6.05 4.25
N LEU A 51 -3.23 5.51 4.68
CA LEU A 51 -3.04 5.08 6.08
C LEU A 51 -3.28 6.22 7.07
N LYS A 52 -2.75 7.41 6.76
CA LYS A 52 -2.95 8.60 7.59
C LYS A 52 -4.41 9.08 7.60
N ALA A 53 -5.08 9.05 6.46
CA ALA A 53 -6.50 9.39 6.34
C ALA A 53 -7.36 8.48 7.22
N ARG A 54 -7.07 7.17 7.21
CA ARG A 54 -7.73 6.21 8.09
C ARG A 54 -7.48 6.52 9.57
N GLU A 55 -6.23 6.81 9.94
CA GLU A 55 -5.89 7.18 11.33
C GLU A 55 -6.62 8.44 11.81
N GLU A 56 -6.88 9.39 10.91
CA GLU A 56 -7.62 10.62 11.20
C GLU A 56 -9.15 10.44 11.13
N GLY A 57 -9.63 9.26 10.77
CA GLY A 57 -11.06 8.91 10.79
C GLY A 57 -11.86 9.36 9.57
N PHE A 58 -11.20 9.63 8.44
CA PHE A 58 -11.90 9.90 7.17
C PHE A 58 -12.70 8.66 6.71
N GLU A 59 -13.87 8.88 6.11
CA GLU A 59 -14.71 7.82 5.53
C GLU A 59 -14.07 7.22 4.26
N GLY A 60 -13.34 8.05 3.52
CA GLY A 60 -12.63 7.61 2.33
C GLY A 60 -11.63 8.62 1.79
N ILE A 61 -10.96 8.24 0.71
CA ILE A 61 -9.99 9.05 -0.01
C ILE A 61 -10.30 8.99 -1.52
N ILE A 62 -10.24 10.14 -2.19
CA ILE A 62 -10.39 10.26 -3.65
C ILE A 62 -9.04 10.71 -4.23
N LEU A 63 -8.52 9.92 -5.16
CA LEU A 63 -7.20 10.11 -5.74
C LEU A 63 -7.12 9.64 -7.20
N PRO A 64 -6.02 9.89 -7.94
CA PRO A 64 -5.90 9.49 -9.33
C PRO A 64 -6.10 7.97 -9.49
N GLN A 65 -6.82 7.56 -10.53
CA GLN A 65 -7.14 6.15 -10.80
C GLN A 65 -5.90 5.23 -10.78
N GLN A 66 -4.75 5.73 -11.22
CA GLN A 66 -3.48 5.00 -11.27
C GLN A 66 -2.92 4.69 -9.88
N ASN A 67 -3.27 5.48 -8.87
CA ASN A 67 -2.84 5.30 -7.49
C ASN A 67 -3.88 4.53 -6.65
N ALA A 68 -5.10 4.35 -7.15
CA ALA A 68 -6.21 3.78 -6.37
C ALA A 68 -5.91 2.37 -5.85
N ARG A 69 -5.30 1.51 -6.68
CA ARG A 69 -4.92 0.14 -6.29
C ARG A 69 -3.92 0.13 -5.12
N GLU A 70 -2.96 1.04 -5.12
CA GLU A 70 -1.97 1.17 -4.04
C GLU A 70 -2.61 1.65 -2.73
N ALA A 71 -3.51 2.64 -2.80
CA ALA A 71 -4.21 3.14 -1.62
C ALA A 71 -5.20 2.12 -1.04
N ALA A 72 -5.83 1.31 -1.90
CA ALA A 72 -6.84 0.30 -1.54
C ALA A 72 -6.32 -0.82 -0.63
N VAL A 73 -5.00 -0.93 -0.44
CA VAL A 73 -4.39 -1.82 0.56
C VAL A 73 -4.75 -1.40 2.00
N THR A 74 -5.22 -0.16 2.18
CA THR A 74 -5.62 0.37 3.49
C THR A 74 -7.00 -0.15 3.88
N GLU A 75 -7.04 -1.23 4.66
CA GLU A 75 -8.29 -1.72 5.25
C GLU A 75 -8.96 -0.66 6.14
N GLY A 76 -10.29 -0.57 6.05
CA GLY A 76 -11.11 0.36 6.83
C GLY A 76 -11.18 1.78 6.26
N LEU A 77 -10.68 2.01 5.04
CA LEU A 77 -10.82 3.28 4.33
C LEU A 77 -11.40 3.02 2.94
N THR A 78 -12.44 3.77 2.56
CA THR A 78 -13.01 3.65 1.22
C THR A 78 -12.13 4.39 0.21
N VAL A 79 -11.61 3.69 -0.80
CA VAL A 79 -10.70 4.29 -1.79
C VAL A 79 -11.41 4.47 -3.12
N TYR A 80 -11.40 5.70 -3.65
CA TYR A 80 -11.96 6.02 -4.96
C TYR A 80 -10.87 6.48 -5.92
N GLY A 81 -10.84 5.87 -7.09
CA GLY A 81 -10.04 6.31 -8.23
C GLY A 81 -10.85 7.22 -9.13
N ALA A 82 -10.29 8.36 -9.51
CA ALA A 82 -10.85 9.25 -10.52
C ALA A 82 -9.81 9.56 -11.60
N SER A 83 -10.25 9.68 -12.85
CA SER A 83 -9.38 9.99 -14.00
C SER A 83 -9.40 11.46 -14.39
N ASN A 84 -10.45 12.19 -13.99
CA ASN A 84 -10.64 13.61 -14.31
C ASN A 84 -11.36 14.32 -13.16
N ILE A 85 -11.06 15.60 -12.94
CA ILE A 85 -11.73 16.42 -11.92
C ILE A 85 -13.25 16.44 -12.05
N ARG A 86 -13.78 16.34 -13.29
CA ARG A 86 -15.22 16.30 -13.53
C ARG A 86 -15.89 15.15 -12.78
N GLU A 87 -15.25 13.99 -12.68
CA GLU A 87 -15.82 12.83 -11.98
C GLU A 87 -15.95 13.09 -10.47
N VAL A 88 -15.01 13.85 -9.91
CA VAL A 88 -15.01 14.26 -8.50
C VAL A 88 -16.10 15.31 -8.25
N ILE A 89 -16.27 16.26 -9.16
CA ILE A 89 -17.34 17.28 -9.11
C ILE A 89 -18.71 16.60 -9.16
N GLU A 90 -18.93 15.72 -10.15
CA GLU A 90 -20.19 14.97 -10.32
C GLU A 90 -20.49 14.08 -9.11
N PHE A 91 -19.45 13.52 -8.47
CA PHE A 91 -19.59 12.75 -7.24
C PHE A 91 -20.13 13.60 -6.09
N PHE A 92 -19.52 14.76 -5.83
CA PHE A 92 -19.98 15.65 -4.77
C PHE A 92 -21.34 16.30 -5.06
N ALA A 93 -21.65 16.53 -6.34
CA ALA A 93 -22.96 17.02 -6.77
C ALA A 93 -24.08 15.96 -6.70
N GLY A 94 -23.74 14.69 -6.42
CA GLY A 94 -24.71 13.58 -6.40
C GLY A 94 -25.17 13.13 -7.79
N GLU A 95 -24.50 13.59 -8.85
CA GLU A 95 -24.79 13.28 -10.26
C GLU A 95 -24.13 11.96 -10.69
N ARG A 96 -23.07 11.55 -9.99
CA ARG A 96 -22.32 10.33 -10.26
C ARG A 96 -21.99 9.57 -8.97
N LYS A 97 -21.93 8.25 -9.07
CA LYS A 97 -21.32 7.38 -8.05
C LYS A 97 -19.92 6.98 -8.51
N LEU A 98 -18.94 7.11 -7.62
CA LEU A 98 -17.63 6.51 -7.79
C LEU A 98 -17.67 5.10 -7.20
N GLU A 99 -17.13 4.14 -7.93
CA GLU A 99 -17.02 2.77 -7.46
C GLU A 99 -15.78 2.63 -6.58
N PRO A 100 -15.90 2.07 -5.36
CA PRO A 100 -14.74 1.82 -4.52
C PRO A 100 -13.76 0.86 -5.20
N THR A 101 -12.47 1.18 -5.12
CA THR A 101 -11.41 0.25 -5.50
C THR A 101 -11.23 -0.76 -4.37
N VAL A 102 -11.59 -2.01 -4.63
CA VAL A 102 -11.41 -3.13 -3.72
C VAL A 102 -10.29 -4.01 -4.25
N ILE A 103 -9.34 -4.34 -3.40
CA ILE A 103 -8.30 -5.32 -3.69
C ILE A 103 -8.34 -6.43 -2.64
N ASP A 104 -8.08 -7.65 -3.08
CA ASP A 104 -7.79 -8.75 -2.17
C ASP A 104 -6.30 -8.66 -1.77
N THR A 105 -6.06 -7.91 -0.70
CA THR A 105 -4.72 -7.69 -0.14
C THR A 105 -4.02 -9.01 0.16
N TYR A 106 -4.74 -10.00 0.67
CA TYR A 106 -4.19 -11.32 0.97
C TYR A 106 -3.82 -12.08 -0.31
N ALA A 107 -4.66 -12.10 -1.34
CA ALA A 107 -4.33 -12.80 -2.59
C ALA A 107 -3.13 -12.18 -3.32
N GLU A 108 -3.02 -10.85 -3.38
CA GLU A 108 -1.90 -10.17 -4.06
C GLU A 108 -0.57 -10.31 -3.32
N PHE A 109 -0.57 -10.21 -1.98
CA PHE A 109 0.67 -10.34 -1.20
C PHE A 109 1.19 -11.78 -1.15
N PHE A 110 0.31 -12.77 -1.00
CA PHE A 110 0.73 -14.17 -0.88
C PHE A 110 1.08 -14.80 -2.23
N SER A 111 0.49 -14.34 -3.34
CA SER A 111 0.87 -14.83 -4.67
C SER A 111 2.30 -14.45 -5.09
N GLN A 112 2.93 -13.48 -4.42
CA GLN A 112 4.29 -13.02 -4.71
C GLN A 112 5.38 -13.62 -3.82
N GLN A 113 5.06 -14.51 -2.89
CA GLN A 113 6.07 -15.19 -2.07
C GLN A 113 6.74 -16.33 -2.86
N HIS A 114 7.56 -15.97 -3.85
CA HIS A 114 8.44 -16.91 -4.50
C HIS A 114 9.84 -16.84 -3.88
N PHE A 115 10.26 -17.93 -3.23
CA PHE A 115 11.60 -18.06 -2.68
C PHE A 115 12.47 -18.84 -3.66
N ASP A 116 13.55 -18.22 -4.15
CA ASP A 116 14.53 -18.89 -5.03
C ASP A 116 15.22 -20.08 -4.36
N LEU A 117 15.22 -20.11 -3.02
CA LEU A 117 15.91 -21.12 -2.21
C LEU A 117 14.98 -21.63 -1.11
N ASP A 118 14.75 -22.94 -1.08
CA ASP A 118 13.88 -23.59 -0.11
C ASP A 118 14.70 -24.18 1.06
N PHE A 119 14.20 -24.03 2.27
CA PHE A 119 14.73 -24.66 3.48
C PHE A 119 14.66 -26.19 3.42
N ALA A 120 13.68 -26.75 2.73
CA ALA A 120 13.55 -28.20 2.53
C ALA A 120 14.75 -28.82 1.80
N ASP A 121 15.51 -28.02 1.04
CA ASP A 121 16.73 -28.47 0.35
C ASP A 121 17.92 -28.71 1.29
N VAL A 122 17.84 -28.24 2.54
CA VAL A 122 18.93 -28.39 3.52
C VAL A 122 19.02 -29.84 3.98
N ARG A 123 20.06 -30.54 3.52
CA ARG A 123 20.38 -31.91 3.95
C ARG A 123 21.26 -31.90 5.21
N GLY A 124 20.87 -32.68 6.21
CA GLY A 124 21.55 -32.78 7.51
C GLY A 124 21.36 -31.55 8.41
N GLN A 125 22.27 -31.35 9.37
CA GLN A 125 22.26 -30.24 10.34
C GLN A 125 20.98 -30.14 11.19
N GLU A 126 20.49 -31.29 11.68
CA GLU A 126 19.20 -31.38 12.41
C GLU A 126 19.09 -30.41 13.60
N SER A 127 20.15 -30.24 14.39
CA SER A 127 20.16 -29.31 15.53
C SER A 127 19.99 -27.85 15.10
N VAL A 128 20.59 -27.47 13.97
CA VAL A 128 20.51 -26.11 13.43
C VAL A 128 19.15 -25.89 12.76
N LYS A 129 18.65 -26.89 12.03
CA LYS A 129 17.31 -26.82 11.44
C LYS A 129 16.25 -26.61 12.52
N ARG A 130 16.32 -27.39 13.60
CA ARG A 130 15.40 -27.25 14.72
C ARG A 130 15.49 -25.87 15.37
N ALA A 131 16.69 -25.32 15.54
CA ALA A 131 16.86 -23.98 16.09
C ALA A 131 16.24 -22.90 15.19
N LEU A 132 16.41 -23.02 13.86
CA LEU A 132 15.83 -22.11 12.87
C LEU A 132 14.30 -22.22 12.83
N GLU A 133 13.74 -23.43 12.88
CA GLU A 133 12.29 -23.64 12.97
C GLU A 133 11.68 -23.01 14.23
N VAL A 134 12.31 -23.21 15.38
CA VAL A 134 11.85 -22.63 16.65
C VAL A 134 11.96 -21.11 16.63
N ALA A 135 13.04 -20.57 16.06
CA ALA A 135 13.21 -19.13 15.92
C ALA A 135 12.19 -18.52 14.95
N ALA A 136 11.95 -19.16 13.81
CA ALA A 136 10.97 -18.73 12.82
C ALA A 136 9.54 -18.75 13.39
N ALA A 137 9.13 -19.88 13.98
CA ALA A 137 7.80 -20.02 14.57
C ALA A 137 7.56 -19.07 15.75
N GLY A 138 8.61 -18.74 16.51
CA GLY A 138 8.54 -17.84 17.67
C GLY A 138 8.81 -16.37 17.37
N GLY A 139 9.19 -15.99 16.14
CA GLY A 139 9.61 -14.62 15.83
C GLY A 139 10.88 -14.17 16.56
N HIS A 140 11.80 -15.09 16.86
CA HIS A 140 13.03 -14.78 17.62
C HIS A 140 14.16 -14.27 16.72
N ASN A 141 14.96 -13.33 17.25
CA ASN A 141 16.21 -12.92 16.64
C ASN A 141 17.24 -14.05 16.66
N LEU A 142 18.01 -14.19 15.58
CA LEU A 142 18.96 -15.29 15.42
C LEU A 142 20.35 -14.78 15.01
N ILE A 143 21.39 -15.26 15.70
CA ILE A 143 22.79 -15.02 15.36
C ILE A 143 23.47 -16.34 15.00
N MET A 144 24.16 -16.38 13.86
CA MET A 144 24.89 -17.56 13.38
C MET A 144 26.40 -17.34 13.47
N VAL A 145 27.07 -18.06 14.36
CA VAL A 145 28.52 -17.96 14.59
C VAL A 145 29.20 -19.28 14.23
N GLY A 146 30.31 -19.24 13.51
CA GLY A 146 31.09 -20.43 13.19
C GLY A 146 32.16 -20.19 12.11
N PRO A 147 33.03 -21.17 11.85
CA PRO A 147 34.11 -21.05 10.88
C PRO A 147 33.61 -20.87 9.43
N PRO A 148 34.42 -20.31 8.51
CA PRO A 148 34.07 -20.22 7.10
C PRO A 148 33.66 -21.59 6.51
N GLY A 149 32.71 -21.60 5.56
CA GLY A 149 32.23 -22.83 4.93
C GLY A 149 31.20 -23.65 5.75
N SER A 150 30.89 -23.25 6.99
CA SER A 150 29.95 -23.99 7.86
C SER A 150 28.45 -23.84 7.48
N GLY A 151 28.12 -23.41 6.26
CA GLY A 151 26.74 -23.33 5.79
C GLY A 151 25.89 -22.15 6.30
N LYS A 152 26.43 -21.21 7.09
CA LYS A 152 25.66 -20.06 7.65
C LYS A 152 24.91 -19.25 6.60
N SER A 153 25.61 -18.78 5.55
CA SER A 153 24.99 -18.00 4.47
C SER A 153 24.01 -18.84 3.65
N MET A 154 24.22 -20.15 3.56
CA MET A 154 23.35 -21.08 2.86
C MET A 154 22.01 -21.24 3.60
N LEU A 155 22.06 -21.34 4.94
CA LEU A 155 20.90 -21.39 5.82
C LEU A 155 20.17 -20.04 5.91
N ALA A 156 20.91 -18.95 6.08
CA ALA A 156 20.35 -17.60 6.19
C ALA A 156 19.48 -17.22 4.99
N LYS A 157 19.92 -17.56 3.77
CA LYS A 157 19.17 -17.28 2.54
C LYS A 157 17.91 -18.14 2.36
N ARG A 158 17.80 -19.26 3.08
CA ARG A 158 16.65 -20.19 3.02
C ARG A 158 15.68 -19.99 4.17
N LEU A 159 16.10 -19.35 5.26
CA LEU A 159 15.25 -19.03 6.40
C LEU A 159 13.92 -18.34 6.01
N PRO A 160 13.87 -17.40 5.04
CA PRO A 160 12.61 -16.78 4.63
C PRO A 160 11.52 -17.76 4.20
N SER A 161 11.88 -18.91 3.63
CA SER A 161 10.91 -19.92 3.15
C SER A 161 10.15 -20.65 4.26
N ILE A 162 10.58 -20.54 5.52
CA ILE A 162 9.90 -21.13 6.69
C ILE A 162 9.41 -20.08 7.69
N LEU A 163 9.55 -18.79 7.37
CA LEU A 163 9.00 -17.74 8.23
C LEU A 163 7.47 -17.79 8.18
N PRO A 164 6.79 -17.52 9.31
CA PRO A 164 5.38 -17.21 9.29
C PRO A 164 5.10 -16.07 8.31
N PRO A 165 3.94 -16.06 7.63
CA PRO A 165 3.60 -14.96 6.76
C PRO A 165 3.51 -13.66 7.59
N PRO A 166 4.01 -12.54 7.05
CA PRO A 166 3.96 -11.26 7.74
C PRO A 166 2.52 -10.82 7.94
N THR A 167 2.29 -10.04 9.00
CA THR A 167 1.03 -9.29 9.15
C THR A 167 0.93 -8.22 8.05
N LEU A 168 -0.28 -7.78 7.72
CA LEU A 168 -0.48 -6.69 6.74
C LEU A 168 0.33 -5.44 7.15
N GLN A 169 0.40 -5.14 8.43
CA GLN A 169 1.15 -3.99 8.93
C GLN A 169 2.66 -4.09 8.64
N GLU A 170 3.27 -5.25 8.90
CA GLU A 170 4.68 -5.53 8.60
C GLU A 170 4.93 -5.54 7.09
N ALA A 171 4.02 -6.15 6.33
CA ALA A 171 4.08 -6.20 4.87
C ALA A 171 4.01 -4.81 4.24
N LEU A 172 3.34 -3.86 4.89
CA LEU A 172 3.20 -2.47 4.43
C LEU A 172 4.39 -1.57 4.79
N GLU A 173 5.32 -1.96 5.67
CA GLU A 173 6.44 -1.08 6.05
C GLU A 173 7.37 -0.77 4.86
N THR A 174 7.67 -1.78 4.05
CA THR A 174 8.56 -1.60 2.88
C THR A 174 7.86 -0.86 1.74
N PRO A 175 6.62 -1.23 1.32
CA PRO A 175 5.84 -0.51 0.33
C PRO A 175 5.64 0.99 0.64
N LYS A 176 5.49 1.37 1.91
CA LYS A 176 5.41 2.80 2.30
C LYS A 176 6.59 3.61 1.79
N ILE A 177 7.81 3.09 1.92
CA ILE A 177 9.04 3.78 1.49
C ILE A 177 9.08 3.86 -0.05
N HIS A 178 8.72 2.79 -0.74
CA HIS A 178 8.65 2.73 -2.19
C HIS A 178 7.61 3.68 -2.79
N SER A 179 6.44 3.80 -2.14
CA SER A 179 5.37 4.74 -2.47
C SER A 179 5.85 6.18 -2.45
N VAL A 180 6.56 6.58 -1.38
CA VAL A 180 7.14 7.92 -1.25
C VAL A 180 8.23 8.16 -2.30
N ALA A 181 9.01 7.14 -2.62
CA ALA A 181 10.02 7.20 -3.67
C ALA A 181 9.42 7.27 -5.09
N GLY A 182 8.11 7.07 -5.26
CA GLY A 182 7.44 7.05 -6.56
C GLY A 182 7.79 5.84 -7.41
N LYS A 183 8.16 4.72 -6.78
CA LYS A 183 8.33 3.42 -7.44
C LYS A 183 7.23 2.51 -6.91
N PRO A 184 6.10 2.36 -7.60
CA PRO A 184 5.15 1.29 -7.28
C PRO A 184 5.96 -0.01 -7.24
N GLY A 185 5.75 -0.83 -6.21
CA GLY A 185 6.43 -2.12 -6.08
C GLY A 185 6.38 -2.82 -7.43
N ALA A 186 7.57 -3.14 -7.95
CA ALA A 186 7.72 -3.68 -9.29
C ALA A 186 6.93 -4.98 -9.40
N GLY A 187 5.74 -4.90 -10.00
CA GLY A 187 5.04 -6.05 -10.54
C GLY A 187 5.76 -6.44 -11.83
N THR A 188 6.80 -7.25 -11.70
CA THR A 188 7.30 -8.15 -12.74
C THR A 188 7.37 -9.54 -12.14
#